data_AF-A8YXZ3-F1
#
_entry.id   AF-A8YXZ3-F1
#
_cell.length_a   1.000
_cell.length_b   1.000
_cell.length_c   1.000
_cell.angle_alpha   90.00
_cell.angle_beta   90.00
_cell.angle_gamma   90.00
#
_symmetry.space_group_name_H-M   'P 1'
#
loop_
_entity.id
_entity.type
_entity.pdbx_description
1 polymer ?
#
loop_
_entity_poly.entity_id
_entity_poly.type
_entity_poly.pdbx_seq_one_letter_code
_entity_poly.pdbx_strand_id
1 'polypeptide(L)'
;LGVILPGGDNADVFQGPTSFHLMQISTFVNNTCAQNQGSGWLDDLQIHGLESDLGTAIFLKPWSKGNFSDDEVTELQDLFRAYLIGFTCGMQDRVNEFQLECEYSPLIWKDSQ
;
A
#
# COMPACT_ATOMS: atom_id res chain seq x y z
N LEU A 1 8.10 -18.93 -12.58
CA LEU A 1 7.11 -20.04 -12.71
C LEU A 1 5.85 -19.46 -13.35
N GLY A 2 5.53 -19.87 -14.58
CA GLY A 2 4.31 -19.47 -15.28
C GLY A 2 3.18 -20.46 -14.97
N VAL A 3 1.96 -19.94 -14.78
CA VAL A 3 0.76 -20.75 -14.64
C VAL A 3 0.35 -21.23 -16.03
N ILE A 4 0.36 -22.54 -16.26
CA ILE A 4 -0.14 -23.16 -17.48
C ILE A 4 -1.55 -23.69 -17.19
N LEU A 5 -2.57 -23.09 -17.82
CA LEU A 5 -3.92 -23.64 -17.86
C LEU A 5 -4.03 -24.62 -19.04
N PRO A 6 -4.63 -25.81 -18.88
CA PRO A 6 -4.70 -26.77 -19.96
C PRO A 6 -5.94 -26.49 -20.81
N GLY A 7 -5.73 -26.18 -22.09
CA GLY A 7 -6.78 -26.35 -23.10
C GLY A 7 -6.73 -25.35 -24.25
N GLY A 8 -6.37 -25.86 -25.43
CA GLY A 8 -6.73 -25.25 -26.71
C GLY A 8 -5.57 -24.61 -27.44
N ASP A 9 -5.24 -25.20 -28.57
CA ASP A 9 -4.22 -24.83 -29.54
C ASP A 9 -4.51 -23.43 -30.13
N ASN A 10 -4.18 -22.38 -29.38
CA ASN A 10 -4.01 -21.01 -29.83
C ASN A 10 -2.94 -20.42 -28.92
N ALA A 11 -1.92 -19.77 -29.49
CA ALA A 11 -0.98 -18.97 -28.72
C ALA A 11 -1.73 -17.78 -28.13
N ASP A 12 -2.49 -18.03 -27.06
CA ASP A 12 -3.11 -17.01 -26.24
C ASP A 12 -1.95 -16.37 -25.49
N VAL A 13 -1.37 -15.34 -26.11
CA VAL A 13 -0.37 -14.47 -25.51
C VAL A 13 -1.05 -13.95 -24.27
N PHE A 14 -0.69 -14.52 -23.11
CA PHE A 14 -1.10 -13.99 -21.83
C PHE A 14 -0.62 -12.55 -21.80
N GLN A 15 -1.53 -11.62 -22.10
CA GLN A 15 -1.32 -10.22 -21.84
C GLN A 15 -1.37 -10.12 -20.33
N GLY A 16 -0.19 -10.26 -19.73
CA GLY A 16 -0.01 -10.04 -18.32
C GLY A 16 -0.58 -8.67 -17.94
N PRO A 17 -0.84 -8.48 -16.64
CA PRO A 17 -1.40 -7.23 -16.17
C PRO A 17 -0.59 -6.04 -16.66
N THR A 18 -1.29 -5.01 -17.12
CA THR A 18 -0.67 -3.91 -17.87
C THR A 18 -0.23 -2.77 -16.96
N SER A 19 -0.78 -2.72 -15.74
CA SER A 19 -0.51 -1.67 -14.78
C SER A 19 -0.38 -2.17 -13.34
N PHE A 20 0.50 -1.53 -12.59
CA PHE A 20 0.62 -1.70 -11.15
C PHE A 20 0.41 -0.36 -10.45
N HIS A 21 -0.50 -0.32 -9.48
CA HIS A 21 -0.86 0.87 -8.74
C HIS A 21 -0.60 0.69 -7.25
N LEU A 22 0.11 1.65 -6.65
CA LEU A 22 0.26 1.74 -5.20
C LEU A 22 -0.57 2.92 -4.70
N MET A 23 -1.42 2.69 -3.72
CA MET A 23 -2.24 3.71 -3.07
C MET A 23 -1.87 3.79 -1.59
N GLN A 24 -1.78 5.00 -1.07
CA GLN A 24 -1.56 5.30 0.35
C GLN A 24 -2.71 6.17 0.87
N ILE A 25 -3.18 5.88 2.07
CA ILE A 25 -4.10 6.69 2.84
C ILE A 25 -3.39 7.07 4.15
N SER A 26 -3.28 8.36 4.42
CA SER A 26 -2.70 8.88 5.67
C SER A 26 -3.78 9.61 6.45
N THR A 27 -4.03 9.18 7.67
CA THR A 27 -5.04 9.74 8.56
C THR A 27 -4.35 10.40 9.74
N PHE A 28 -4.47 11.72 9.86
CA PHE A 28 -3.89 12.49 10.96
C PHE A 28 -4.91 12.57 12.10
N VAL A 29 -4.68 11.79 13.15
CA VAL A 29 -5.59 11.73 14.32
C VAL A 29 -5.46 13.00 15.16
N ASN A 30 -4.24 13.56 15.20
CA ASN A 30 -3.91 14.84 15.81
C ASN A 30 -2.57 15.34 15.22
N ASN A 31 -2.05 16.46 15.74
CA ASN A 31 -0.82 17.08 15.24
C ASN A 31 0.47 16.27 15.51
N THR A 32 0.40 15.19 16.29
CA THR A 32 1.55 14.34 16.65
C THR A 32 1.43 12.90 16.18
N CYS A 33 0.25 12.45 15.73
CA CYS A 33 -0.02 11.06 15.39
C CYS A 33 -0.75 10.94 14.06
N ALA A 34 -0.21 10.09 13.19
CA ALA A 34 -0.85 9.70 11.95
C ALA A 34 -0.85 8.18 11.78
N GLN A 35 -1.92 7.66 11.19
CA GLN A 35 -2.04 6.29 10.76
C GLN A 35 -1.86 6.23 9.24
N ASN A 36 -0.92 5.40 8.79
CA ASN A 36 -0.69 5.14 7.38
C ASN A 36 -1.25 3.75 7.02
N GLN A 37 -1.97 3.70 5.91
CA GLN A 37 -2.45 2.47 5.29
C GLN A 37 -2.10 2.53 3.81
N GLY A 38 -1.91 1.38 3.19
CA GLY A 38 -1.70 1.33 1.75
C GLY A 38 -2.11 0.01 1.12
N SER A 39 -2.20 0.03 -0.20
CA SER A 39 -2.60 -1.11 -1.00
C SER A 39 -1.89 -1.11 -2.35
N GLY A 40 -1.43 -2.28 -2.77
CA GLY A 40 -0.86 -2.50 -4.11
C GLY A 40 -1.81 -3.31 -4.97
N TRP A 41 -2.11 -2.81 -6.15
CA TRP A 41 -3.07 -3.34 -7.10
C TRP A 41 -2.39 -3.67 -8.42
N LEU A 42 -2.76 -4.80 -8.99
CA LEU A 42 -2.33 -5.25 -10.30
C LEU A 42 -3.58 -5.27 -11.18
N ASP A 43 -3.73 -4.23 -12.00
CA ASP A 43 -5.01 -3.81 -12.57
C ASP A 43 -6.11 -3.77 -11.48
N ASP A 44 -7.21 -4.52 -11.63
CA ASP A 44 -8.33 -4.53 -10.67
C ASP A 44 -8.10 -5.46 -9.45
N LEU A 45 -6.96 -6.15 -9.37
CA LEU A 45 -6.69 -7.14 -8.34
C LEU A 45 -5.73 -6.60 -7.27
N GLN A 46 -6.23 -6.45 -6.04
CA GLN A 46 -5.36 -6.15 -4.90
C GLN A 46 -4.45 -7.34 -4.58
N ILE A 47 -3.14 -7.09 -4.58
CA ILE A 47 -2.12 -8.11 -4.31
C ILE A 47 -1.23 -7.77 -3.11
N HIS A 48 -1.19 -6.51 -2.68
CA HIS A 48 -0.47 -6.07 -1.49
C HIS A 48 -1.35 -5.23 -0.56
N GLY A 49 -1.07 -5.36 0.74
CA GLY A 49 -1.43 -4.39 1.77
C GLY A 49 -0.17 -3.77 2.37
N LEU A 50 -0.32 -2.58 2.94
CA LEU A 50 0.67 -1.95 3.81
C LEU A 50 -0.08 -1.57 5.08
N GLU A 51 0.21 -2.27 6.17
CA GLU A 51 -0.45 -2.06 7.45
C GLU A 51 0.51 -1.42 8.45
N SER A 52 -0.05 -0.48 9.22
CA SER A 52 0.55 0.20 10.38
C SER A 52 1.63 1.26 10.12
N ASP A 53 1.86 2.02 11.18
CA ASP A 53 2.98 2.90 11.48
C ASP A 53 4.36 2.28 11.26
N LEU A 54 4.46 0.95 11.19
CA LEU A 54 5.70 0.23 10.93
C LEU A 54 5.95 -0.05 9.45
N GLY A 55 5.04 0.30 8.53
CA GLY A 55 5.26 0.11 7.09
C GLY A 55 5.46 -1.35 6.68
N THR A 56 4.78 -2.28 7.38
CA THR A 56 4.94 -3.72 7.10
C THR A 56 4.11 -4.11 5.89
N ALA A 57 4.77 -4.65 4.86
CA ALA A 57 4.11 -5.12 3.66
C ALA A 57 3.42 -6.47 3.90
N ILE A 58 2.16 -6.56 3.48
CA ILE A 58 1.32 -7.77 3.53
C ILE A 58 1.14 -8.30 2.11
N PHE A 59 1.54 -9.54 1.87
CA PHE A 59 1.34 -10.22 0.59
C PHE A 59 -0.01 -10.98 0.62
N LEU A 60 -0.98 -10.52 -0.17
CA LEU A 60 -2.36 -11.04 -0.11
C LEU A 60 -2.58 -12.29 -0.97
N LYS A 61 -1.68 -12.58 -1.91
CA LYS A 61 -1.72 -13.78 -2.75
C LYS A 61 -0.39 -14.53 -2.64
N PRO A 62 -0.37 -15.87 -2.81
CA PRO A 62 0.85 -16.67 -2.76
C PRO A 62 1.94 -16.24 -3.75
N TRP A 63 1.54 -15.57 -4.84
CA TRP A 63 2.41 -15.08 -5.90
C TRP A 63 2.66 -13.56 -5.83
N SER A 64 2.09 -12.84 -4.85
CA SER A 64 2.25 -11.38 -4.74
C SER A 64 3.70 -10.95 -4.58
N LYS A 65 4.55 -11.78 -3.96
CA LYS A 65 6.00 -11.52 -3.85
C LYS A 65 6.69 -11.46 -5.22
N GLY A 66 6.09 -12.03 -6.26
CA GLY A 66 6.68 -12.09 -7.59
C GLY A 66 8.01 -12.83 -7.55
N ASN A 67 9.04 -12.21 -8.13
CA ASN A 67 10.39 -12.77 -8.20
C ASN A 67 11.37 -12.10 -7.23
N PHE A 68 10.89 -11.31 -6.27
CA PHE A 68 11.75 -10.70 -5.27
C PHE A 68 12.32 -11.78 -4.33
N SER A 69 13.58 -11.63 -3.97
CA SER A 69 14.22 -12.34 -2.85
C SER A 69 13.68 -11.83 -1.51
N ASP A 70 13.96 -12.54 -0.41
CA ASP A 70 13.56 -12.07 0.92
C ASP A 70 14.31 -10.80 1.34
N ASP A 71 15.57 -10.67 0.90
CA ASP A 71 16.39 -9.48 1.15
C ASP A 71 15.84 -8.25 0.42
N GLU A 72 15.50 -8.37 -0.88
CA GLU A 72 14.88 -7.27 -1.65
C GLU A 72 13.52 -6.86 -1.07
N VAL A 73 12.74 -7.81 -0.54
CA VAL A 73 11.49 -7.50 0.16
C VAL A 73 11.76 -6.69 1.44
N THR A 74 12.81 -7.06 2.18
CA THR A 74 13.20 -6.36 3.41
C THR A 74 13.65 -4.94 3.10
N GLU A 75 14.49 -4.75 2.08
CA GLU A 75 14.92 -3.42 1.62
C GLU A 75 13.73 -2.54 1.20
N LEU A 76 12.75 -3.13 0.50
CA LEU A 76 11.54 -2.42 0.10
C LEU A 76 10.69 -2.02 1.30
N GLN A 77 10.58 -2.87 2.33
CA GLN A 77 9.89 -2.52 3.58
C GLN A 77 10.59 -1.37 4.32
N ASP A 78 11.92 -1.39 4.38
CA ASP A 78 12.69 -0.31 5.01
C ASP A 78 12.54 1.01 4.24
N LEU A 79 12.52 0.97 2.91
CA LEU A 79 12.23 2.14 2.07
C LEU A 79 10.84 2.71 2.36
N PHE A 80 9.81 1.86 2.39
CA PHE A 80 8.44 2.31 2.69
C PHE A 80 8.33 2.87 4.10
N ARG A 81 8.96 2.24 5.10
CA ARG A 81 9.00 2.75 6.47
C ARG A 81 9.64 4.14 6.53
N ALA A 82 10.82 4.31 5.94
CA ALA A 82 11.50 5.60 5.91
C ALA A 82 10.66 6.68 5.21
N TYR A 83 10.04 6.33 4.09
CA TYR A 83 9.14 7.22 3.36
C TYR A 83 7.91 7.63 4.19
N LEU A 84 7.20 6.68 4.80
CA LEU A 84 6.00 6.97 5.60
C LEU A 84 6.29 7.85 6.81
N ILE A 85 7.41 7.60 7.51
CA ILE A 85 7.87 8.43 8.62
C ILE A 85 8.18 9.84 8.12
N GLY A 86 8.99 9.96 7.07
CA GLY A 86 9.36 11.27 6.51
C GLY A 86 8.17 12.06 5.99
N PHE A 87 7.24 11.40 5.30
CA PHE A 87 5.98 12.00 4.83
C PHE A 87 5.13 12.50 6.00
N THR A 88 4.97 11.68 7.05
CA THR A 88 4.19 12.04 8.23
C THR A 88 4.78 13.26 8.94
N CYS A 89 6.09 13.25 9.22
CA CYS A 89 6.76 14.39 9.85
C CYS A 89 6.66 15.65 8.99
N GLY A 90 6.93 15.55 7.68
CA GLY A 90 6.85 16.68 6.77
C GLY A 90 5.43 17.28 6.65
N MET A 91 4.39 16.45 6.76
CA MET A 91 3.01 16.92 6.82
C MET A 91 2.68 17.57 8.17
N GLN A 92 3.15 17.00 9.28
CA GLN A 92 2.96 17.58 10.62
C GLN A 92 3.63 18.94 10.74
N ASP A 93 4.84 19.11 10.20
CA ASP A 93 5.53 20.40 10.17
C ASP A 93 4.70 21.46 9.44
N ARG A 94 4.09 21.10 8.30
CA ARG A 94 3.20 22.00 7.54
C ARG A 94 1.91 22.30 8.29
N VAL A 95 1.27 21.29 8.88
CA VAL A 95 0.07 21.46 9.71
C VAL A 95 0.35 22.46 10.83
N ASN A 96 1.50 22.33 11.50
CA ASN A 96 1.92 23.26 12.54
C ASN A 96 2.27 24.65 12.00
N GLU A 97 3.01 24.75 10.89
CA GLU A 97 3.37 26.01 10.24
C GLU A 97 2.12 26.84 9.87
N PHE A 98 1.12 26.18 9.29
CA PHE A 98 -0.11 26.81 8.84
C PHE A 98 -1.23 26.81 9.90
N GLN A 99 -0.96 26.30 11.11
CA GLN A 99 -1.94 26.17 12.20
C GLN A 99 -3.24 25.48 11.76
N LEU A 100 -3.11 24.43 10.94
CA LEU A 100 -4.25 23.63 10.49
C LEU A 100 -4.73 22.75 11.63
N GLU A 101 -6.05 22.65 11.80
CA GLU A 101 -6.65 21.72 12.75
C GLU A 101 -6.81 20.35 12.10
N CYS A 102 -6.30 19.31 12.77
CA CYS A 102 -6.56 17.91 12.41
C CYS A 102 -7.68 17.36 13.30
N GLU A 103 -8.90 17.29 12.77
CA GLU A 103 -10.00 16.57 13.42
C GLU A 103 -10.23 15.23 12.71
N TYR A 104 -9.86 14.12 13.37
CA TYR A 104 -10.30 12.80 12.96
C TYR A 104 -11.64 12.46 13.60
N SER A 105 -12.70 12.33 12.79
CA SER A 105 -14.03 11.88 13.26
C SER A 105 -14.31 10.44 12.79
N PRO A 106 -14.08 9.42 13.65
CA PRO A 106 -14.28 8.01 13.29
C PRO A 106 -15.75 7.59 13.11
N LEU A 107 -16.71 8.49 13.36
CA LEU A 107 -18.14 8.17 13.43
C LEU A 107 -18.88 8.22 12.09
N ILE A 108 -18.27 8.70 11.00
CA ILE A 108 -18.97 8.83 9.71
C ILE A 108 -19.00 7.51 8.90
N TRP A 109 -18.08 6.57 9.12
CA TRP A 109 -17.94 5.37 8.28
C TRP A 109 -18.69 4.13 8.78
N LYS A 110 -19.16 4.14 10.03
CA LYS A 110 -19.80 2.96 10.63
C LYS A 110 -21.23 2.72 10.13
N ASP A 111 -21.84 3.73 9.52
CA ASP A 111 -23.25 3.69 9.08
C ASP A 111 -23.39 3.41 7.56
N SER A 112 -22.32 2.98 6.89
CA SER A 112 -22.30 2.73 5.43
C SER A 112 -22.00 1.28 5.02
N GLN A 113 -22.28 0.31 5.89
CA GLN A 113 -22.23 -1.13 5.59
C GLN A 113 -23.56 -1.79 5.93
#